data_AF-A0A927N963-F1
#
_entry.id   AF-A0A927N963-F1
#
_cell.length_a   1.000
_cell.length_b   1.000
_cell.length_c   1.000
_cell.angle_alpha   90.00
_cell.angle_beta   90.00
_cell.angle_gamma   90.00
#
_symmetry.space_group_name_H-M   'P 1'
#
loop_
_entity.id
_entity.type
_entity.pdbx_description
1 polymer ?
#
loop_
_entity_poly.entity_id
_entity_poly.type
_entity_poly.pdbx_seq_one_letter_code
_entity_poly.pdbx_strand_id
1 'polypeptide(L)'
;MRKKLLVCFIAVVCFCATCMVACNEPHAHTFDQMVVEDAYLATEATCAAKATYYKSCVCGEKSTETFEYGNFAEHTKAAELSKNDTHHWYACQNEDCNEKFDEVKHSFEDAINFEGKICNVCSYEKPATEGLEYELNADGQSYYVKGIGTATATEIVIASVYNGMPVTSIGERAFFDCDRLTSIDIPDRATLPSLHPQNNYCTL
;
A
#
# COMPACT_ATOMS: atom_id res chain seq x y z
N MET A 1 -42.79 -0.23 6.21
CA MET A 1 -44.18 0.26 6.05
C MET A 1 -44.17 1.78 5.87
N ARG A 2 -44.26 2.27 4.63
CA ARG A 2 -44.64 3.65 4.29
C ARG A 2 -45.57 3.57 3.09
N LYS A 3 -46.81 4.05 3.26
CA LYS A 3 -47.92 3.94 2.32
C LYS A 3 -47.61 4.76 1.06
N LYS A 4 -47.59 4.12 -0.11
CA LYS A 4 -47.52 4.80 -1.41
C LYS A 4 -48.87 5.46 -1.66
N LEU A 5 -48.92 6.79 -1.53
CA LEU A 5 -50.09 7.60 -1.85
C LEU A 5 -50.23 7.61 -3.38
N LEU A 6 -51.28 6.96 -3.88
CA LEU A 6 -51.62 6.94 -5.31
C LEU A 6 -52.22 8.31 -5.67
N VAL A 7 -51.41 9.21 -6.20
CA VAL A 7 -51.90 10.46 -6.80
C VAL A 7 -52.18 10.17 -8.27
N CYS A 8 -53.47 10.05 -8.62
CA CYS A 8 -53.94 10.09 -10.00
C CYS A 8 -53.62 11.46 -10.61
N PHE A 9 -52.47 11.58 -11.27
CA PHE A 9 -52.28 12.63 -12.26
C PHE A 9 -53.10 12.22 -13.49
N ILE A 10 -54.20 12.94 -13.71
CA ILE A 10 -54.95 12.91 -14.96
C ILE A 10 -53.96 13.33 -16.05
N ALA A 11 -53.40 12.36 -16.74
CA ALA A 11 -52.67 12.58 -17.96
C ALA A 11 -53.68 13.13 -18.98
N VAL A 12 -53.70 14.44 -19.14
CA VAL A 12 -54.21 15.06 -20.36
C VAL A 12 -53.23 14.63 -21.44
N VAL A 13 -53.46 13.42 -21.97
CA VAL A 13 -52.79 12.93 -23.16
C VAL A 13 -53.37 13.78 -24.29
N CYS A 14 -52.73 14.92 -24.53
CA CYS A 14 -52.91 15.68 -25.75
C CYS A 14 -52.38 14.78 -26.86
N PHE A 15 -53.29 13.99 -27.44
CA PHE A 15 -53.06 13.14 -28.60
C PHE A 15 -52.95 14.06 -29.83
N CYS A 16 -51.94 14.93 -29.83
CA CYS A 16 -51.54 15.64 -31.03
C CYS A 16 -50.73 14.66 -31.86
N ALA A 17 -51.29 14.12 -32.93
CA ALA A 17 -50.65 13.15 -33.82
C ALA A 17 -49.42 13.71 -34.60
N THR A 18 -48.79 14.78 -34.10
CA THR A 18 -47.60 15.42 -34.66
C THR A 18 -46.41 15.49 -33.70
N CYS A 19 -46.54 15.04 -32.44
CA CYS A 19 -45.45 15.14 -31.45
C CYS A 19 -44.62 13.86 -31.24
N MET A 20 -44.44 13.05 -32.29
CA MET A 20 -43.43 11.96 -32.30
C MET A 20 -42.02 12.43 -32.70
N VAL A 21 -41.73 13.74 -32.63
CA VAL A 21 -40.38 14.28 -32.84
C VAL A 21 -40.05 15.28 -31.73
N ALA A 22 -39.88 14.79 -30.51
CA ALA A 22 -38.80 15.27 -29.66
C ALA A 22 -37.69 14.24 -29.92
N CYS A 23 -36.63 14.48 -30.67
CA CYS A 23 -35.66 15.55 -30.52
C CYS A 23 -35.00 15.80 -31.90
N ASN A 24 -35.28 16.89 -32.63
CA ASN A 24 -34.33 17.43 -33.63
C ASN A 24 -34.71 18.79 -34.25
N GLU A 25 -35.20 19.76 -33.47
CA GLU A 25 -35.15 21.14 -33.97
C GLU A 25 -33.78 21.76 -33.65
N PRO A 26 -33.07 22.30 -34.66
CA PRO A 26 -31.79 22.95 -34.42
C PRO A 26 -32.01 24.18 -33.52
N HIS A 27 -31.55 24.06 -32.28
CA HIS A 27 -31.51 25.16 -31.33
C HIS A 27 -30.06 25.37 -30.87
N ALA A 28 -29.75 26.58 -30.43
CA ALA A 28 -28.45 26.85 -29.84
C ALA A 28 -28.38 26.21 -28.45
N HIS A 29 -27.37 25.38 -28.20
CA HIS A 29 -27.14 24.82 -26.87
C HIS A 29 -26.45 25.85 -25.98
N THR A 30 -27.05 26.08 -24.80
CA THR A 30 -26.40 26.76 -23.68
C THR A 30 -26.29 25.73 -22.55
N PHE A 31 -25.06 25.49 -22.06
CA PHE A 31 -24.76 24.46 -21.07
C PHE A 31 -24.44 25.10 -19.70
N ASP A 32 -25.46 25.66 -19.06
CA ASP A 32 -25.35 26.41 -17.80
C ASP A 32 -25.97 25.70 -16.59
N GLN A 33 -26.66 24.57 -16.80
CA GLN A 33 -27.27 23.83 -15.71
C GLN A 33 -26.24 22.99 -14.95
N MET A 34 -26.33 23.04 -13.62
CA MET A 34 -25.50 22.28 -12.68
C MET A 34 -26.33 21.18 -12.02
N VAL A 35 -26.67 20.13 -12.78
CA VAL A 35 -27.51 19.02 -12.33
C VAL A 35 -26.66 17.94 -11.67
N VAL A 36 -27.04 17.53 -10.46
CA VAL A 36 -26.33 16.51 -9.66
C VAL A 36 -27.11 15.21 -9.72
N GLU A 37 -26.97 14.50 -10.83
CA GLU A 37 -27.60 13.20 -11.09
C GLU A 37 -26.62 12.28 -11.79
N ASP A 38 -26.78 10.96 -11.63
CA ASP A 38 -25.88 9.95 -12.24
C ASP A 38 -25.77 10.10 -13.75
N ALA A 39 -26.83 10.57 -14.40
CA ALA A 39 -26.82 10.87 -15.82
C ALA A 39 -25.74 11.88 -16.20
N TYR A 40 -25.30 12.79 -15.33
CA TYR A 40 -24.30 13.83 -15.63
C TYR A 40 -22.98 13.64 -14.88
N LEU A 41 -22.84 12.56 -14.11
CA LEU A 41 -21.61 12.27 -13.38
C LEU A 41 -20.45 12.07 -14.36
N ALA A 42 -19.36 12.81 -14.13
CA ALA A 42 -18.12 12.72 -14.91
C ALA A 42 -17.08 11.87 -14.16
N THR A 43 -16.84 12.18 -12.88
CA THR A 43 -15.96 11.40 -12.01
C THR A 43 -16.59 11.27 -10.63
N GLU A 44 -16.51 10.08 -10.03
CA GLU A 44 -16.92 9.87 -8.64
C GLU A 44 -16.01 10.62 -7.67
N ALA A 45 -16.53 10.89 -6.47
CA ALA A 45 -15.72 11.43 -5.38
C ALA A 45 -14.73 10.38 -4.90
N THR A 46 -13.55 10.81 -4.52
CA THR A 46 -12.56 10.02 -3.79
C THR A 46 -12.24 10.71 -2.47
N CYS A 47 -11.40 10.11 -1.63
CA CYS A 47 -10.91 10.77 -0.43
C CYS A 47 -9.96 11.94 -0.72
N ALA A 48 -9.56 12.16 -1.98
CA ALA A 48 -8.65 13.23 -2.40
C ALA A 48 -9.31 14.25 -3.34
N ALA A 49 -10.42 13.91 -3.99
CA ALA A 49 -11.15 14.78 -4.91
C ALA A 49 -12.66 14.66 -4.72
N LYS A 50 -13.39 15.76 -4.92
CA LYS A 50 -14.86 15.71 -4.97
C LYS A 50 -15.33 15.09 -6.28
N ALA A 51 -16.60 14.70 -6.32
CA ALA A 51 -17.22 14.27 -7.57
C ALA A 51 -17.30 15.44 -8.55
N THR A 52 -17.10 15.16 -9.83
CA THR A 52 -17.30 16.12 -10.91
C THR A 52 -18.48 15.72 -11.77
N TYR A 53 -19.21 16.72 -12.25
CA TYR A 53 -20.40 16.55 -13.09
C TYR A 53 -20.26 17.43 -14.33
N TYR A 54 -20.70 16.93 -15.49
CA TYR A 54 -20.78 17.73 -16.71
C TYR A 54 -21.90 18.77 -16.58
N LYS A 55 -21.67 20.00 -17.05
CA LYS A 55 -22.78 20.96 -17.21
C LYS A 55 -23.74 20.48 -18.29
N SER A 56 -25.03 20.77 -18.12
CA SER A 56 -26.08 20.34 -19.05
C SER A 56 -26.85 21.50 -19.68
N CYS A 57 -27.48 21.22 -20.81
CA CYS A 57 -28.45 22.09 -21.45
C CYS A 57 -29.86 21.74 -20.95
N VAL A 58 -30.80 22.68 -21.04
CA VAL A 58 -32.22 22.47 -20.71
C VAL A 58 -32.86 21.31 -21.49
N CYS A 59 -32.31 20.93 -22.64
CA CYS A 59 -32.76 19.78 -23.42
C CYS A 59 -32.19 18.43 -22.95
N GLY A 60 -31.31 18.42 -21.95
CA GLY A 60 -30.69 17.23 -21.36
C GLY A 60 -29.32 16.84 -21.96
N GLU A 61 -28.87 17.50 -23.02
CA GLU A 61 -27.53 17.29 -23.59
C GLU A 61 -26.43 17.75 -22.63
N LYS A 62 -25.29 17.04 -22.64
CA LYS A 62 -24.14 17.34 -21.77
C LYS A 62 -23.05 18.08 -22.52
N SER A 63 -22.35 18.96 -21.82
CA SER A 63 -21.13 19.60 -22.32
C SER A 63 -19.88 18.77 -22.01
N THR A 64 -18.71 19.30 -22.39
CA THR A 64 -17.39 18.84 -21.94
C THR A 64 -16.89 19.59 -20.70
N GLU A 65 -17.51 20.71 -20.32
CA GLU A 65 -17.16 21.44 -19.10
C GLU A 65 -17.73 20.74 -17.88
N THR A 66 -16.94 20.69 -16.80
CA THR A 66 -17.35 20.08 -15.53
C THR A 66 -17.41 21.09 -14.39
N PHE A 67 -18.12 20.73 -13.33
CA PHE A 67 -18.12 21.41 -12.04
C PHE A 67 -18.04 20.39 -10.90
N GLU A 68 -17.46 20.78 -9.77
CA GLU A 68 -17.36 19.94 -8.58
C GLU A 68 -18.61 20.08 -7.70
N TYR A 69 -19.06 18.98 -7.10
CA TYR A 69 -20.14 19.00 -6.14
C TYR A 69 -19.99 17.87 -5.10
N GLY A 70 -20.58 18.08 -3.92
CA GLY A 70 -20.58 17.09 -2.83
C GLY A 70 -19.35 17.15 -1.94
N ASN A 71 -19.19 16.09 -1.14
CA ASN A 71 -18.09 15.89 -0.21
C ASN A 71 -17.06 14.91 -0.80
N PHE A 72 -15.87 14.88 -0.21
CA PHE A 72 -14.91 13.80 -0.43
C PHE A 72 -15.52 12.47 0.03
N ALA A 73 -15.14 11.38 -0.65
CA ALA A 73 -15.47 10.04 -0.19
C ALA A 73 -14.66 9.68 1.07
N GLU A 74 -15.16 8.73 1.84
CA GLU A 74 -14.43 8.22 3.01
C GLU A 74 -13.16 7.47 2.58
N HIS A 75 -12.14 7.48 3.44
CA HIS A 75 -10.95 6.68 3.20
C HIS A 75 -11.29 5.19 3.33
N THR A 76 -10.74 4.41 2.42
CA THR A 76 -10.76 2.94 2.50
C THR A 76 -9.34 2.43 2.66
N LYS A 77 -9.11 1.49 3.60
CA LYS A 77 -7.80 0.87 3.81
C LYS A 77 -7.48 -0.10 2.68
N ALA A 78 -6.25 -0.09 2.21
CA ALA A 78 -5.73 -1.13 1.31
C ALA A 78 -5.75 -2.49 2.00
N ALA A 79 -5.89 -3.57 1.20
CA ALA A 79 -5.92 -4.93 1.73
C ALA A 79 -4.52 -5.42 2.19
N GLU A 80 -3.47 -4.92 1.55
CA GLU A 80 -2.08 -5.26 1.85
C GLU A 80 -1.41 -4.16 2.67
N LEU A 81 -0.51 -4.57 3.58
CA LEU A 81 0.28 -3.64 4.38
C LEU A 81 1.35 -2.99 3.51
N SER A 82 1.43 -1.67 3.62
CA SER A 82 2.61 -0.90 3.24
C SER A 82 3.66 -0.99 4.35
N LYS A 83 4.93 -0.90 3.97
CA LYS A 83 6.06 -1.01 4.90
C LYS A 83 7.24 -0.17 4.44
N ASN A 84 8.01 0.32 5.39
CA ASN A 84 9.34 0.89 5.18
C ASN A 84 10.35 0.19 6.12
N ASP A 85 11.50 0.81 6.36
CA ASP A 85 12.57 0.30 7.21
C ASP A 85 12.22 0.26 8.72
N THR A 86 11.27 1.07 9.16
CA THR A 86 10.99 1.29 10.59
C THR A 86 9.57 0.90 11.01
N HIS A 87 8.61 0.98 10.09
CA HIS A 87 7.18 0.84 10.35
C HIS A 87 6.47 0.07 9.23
N HIS A 88 5.27 -0.39 9.54
CA HIS A 88 4.26 -0.82 8.58
C HIS A 88 2.90 -0.19 8.92
N TRP A 89 2.04 -0.07 7.92
CA TRP A 89 0.72 0.56 8.02
C TRP A 89 -0.20 0.08 6.91
N TYR A 90 -1.51 0.24 7.07
CA TYR A 90 -2.44 0.16 5.95
C TYR A 90 -2.47 1.51 5.25
N ALA A 91 -2.17 1.56 3.95
CA ALA A 91 -2.31 2.79 3.17
C ALA A 91 -3.78 3.03 2.80
N CYS A 92 -4.12 4.27 2.45
CA CYS A 92 -5.36 4.50 1.72
C CYS A 92 -5.31 3.79 0.36
N GLN A 93 -6.44 3.19 -0.05
CA GLN A 93 -6.54 2.49 -1.33
C GLN A 93 -6.46 3.44 -2.53
N ASN A 94 -6.77 4.73 -2.36
CA ASN A 94 -6.68 5.72 -3.43
C ASN A 94 -5.22 6.13 -3.68
N GLU A 95 -4.73 5.97 -4.90
CA GLU A 95 -3.32 6.21 -5.28
C GLU A 95 -2.88 7.66 -5.07
N ASP A 96 -3.81 8.61 -5.21
CA ASP A 96 -3.54 10.04 -4.99
C ASP A 96 -3.59 10.44 -3.49
N CYS A 97 -3.71 9.46 -2.59
CA CYS A 97 -3.83 9.68 -1.15
C CYS A 97 -2.73 9.00 -0.34
N ASN A 98 -2.04 9.78 0.48
CA ASN A 98 -0.93 9.31 1.33
C ASN A 98 -1.33 9.03 2.79
N GLU A 99 -2.63 8.98 3.09
CA GLU A 99 -3.11 8.72 4.45
C GLU A 99 -2.70 7.31 4.90
N LYS A 100 -2.23 7.21 6.14
CA LYS A 100 -1.79 5.95 6.76
C LYS A 100 -2.70 5.59 7.92
N PHE A 101 -3.00 4.31 8.06
CA PHE A 101 -3.78 3.76 9.15
C PHE A 101 -2.97 2.74 9.93
N ASP A 102 -3.12 2.76 11.25
CA ASP A 102 -2.49 1.82 12.18
C ASP A 102 -0.98 1.70 11.93
N GLU A 103 -0.29 2.84 11.86
CA GLU A 103 1.16 2.87 11.69
C GLU A 103 1.83 2.36 12.97
N VAL A 104 2.52 1.22 12.85
CA VAL A 104 3.18 0.54 13.98
C VAL A 104 4.61 0.21 13.57
N LYS A 105 5.53 0.28 14.53
CA LYS A 105 6.90 -0.18 14.35
C LYS A 105 6.92 -1.69 14.04
N HIS A 106 7.93 -2.13 13.30
CA HIS A 106 8.13 -3.57 13.14
C HIS A 106 8.31 -4.27 14.48
N SER A 107 7.67 -5.43 14.62
CA SER A 107 7.87 -6.32 15.76
C SER A 107 8.72 -7.51 15.32
N PHE A 108 9.83 -7.71 16.02
CA PHE A 108 10.80 -8.78 15.75
C PHE A 108 10.94 -9.75 16.95
N GLU A 109 10.05 -9.65 17.95
CA GLU A 109 10.30 -10.15 19.31
C GLU A 109 10.04 -11.65 19.55
N ASP A 110 9.63 -12.43 18.55
CA ASP A 110 9.33 -13.85 18.77
C ASP A 110 10.36 -14.79 18.09
N ALA A 111 10.99 -15.62 18.92
CA ALA A 111 11.92 -16.72 18.57
C ALA A 111 11.30 -17.85 17.70
N ILE A 112 10.20 -17.56 17.00
CA ILE A 112 9.45 -18.50 16.16
C ILE A 112 9.86 -18.36 14.68
N ASN A 113 10.46 -17.22 14.29
CA ASN A 113 11.00 -17.05 12.94
C ASN A 113 12.40 -17.66 12.89
N PHE A 114 12.51 -18.88 12.35
CA PHE A 114 13.77 -19.62 12.16
C PHE A 114 14.85 -18.86 11.36
N GLU A 115 14.49 -17.72 10.74
CA GLU A 115 15.37 -16.82 9.99
C GLU A 115 15.59 -15.45 10.67
N GLY A 116 15.25 -15.35 11.98
CA GLY A 116 15.48 -14.23 12.90
C GLY A 116 15.87 -12.89 12.26
N LYS A 117 14.86 -12.02 12.04
CA LYS A 117 14.88 -10.60 11.57
C LYS A 117 13.71 -10.25 10.63
N ILE A 118 12.72 -11.13 10.53
CA ILE A 118 11.51 -10.89 9.76
C ILE A 118 10.40 -10.38 10.69
N CYS A 119 9.79 -9.25 10.34
CA CYS A 119 8.59 -8.74 10.99
C CYS A 119 7.45 -9.76 10.82
N ASN A 120 6.90 -10.26 11.92
CA ASN A 120 5.86 -11.29 11.91
C ASN A 120 4.50 -10.81 11.33
N VAL A 121 4.34 -9.49 11.14
CA VAL A 121 3.11 -8.89 10.61
C VAL A 121 3.20 -8.67 9.09
N CYS A 122 4.27 -8.02 8.63
CA CYS A 122 4.38 -7.56 7.24
C CYS A 122 5.50 -8.26 6.44
N SER A 123 6.18 -9.23 7.05
CA SER A 123 7.31 -9.96 6.46
C SER A 123 8.44 -9.04 5.99
N TYR A 124 8.63 -7.89 6.64
CA TYR A 124 9.80 -7.04 6.42
C TYR A 124 11.04 -7.73 6.99
N GLU A 125 12.06 -7.95 6.17
CA GLU A 125 13.37 -8.43 6.62
C GLU A 125 14.28 -7.22 6.87
N LYS A 126 14.79 -7.10 8.10
CA LYS A 126 15.74 -6.03 8.44
C LYS A 126 17.09 -6.31 7.76
N PRO A 127 17.58 -5.44 6.85
CA PRO A 127 18.82 -5.68 6.13
C PRO A 127 20.02 -5.66 7.08
N ALA A 128 21.05 -6.43 6.74
CA ALA A 128 22.32 -6.40 7.44
C ALA A 128 23.00 -5.03 7.30
N THR A 129 23.73 -4.61 8.33
CA THR A 129 24.49 -3.36 8.30
C THR A 129 25.64 -3.45 7.31
N GLU A 130 25.64 -2.56 6.34
CA GLU A 130 26.74 -2.41 5.39
C GLU A 130 27.98 -1.82 6.07
N GLY A 131 29.16 -2.17 5.54
CA GLY A 131 30.45 -1.65 6.00
C GLY A 131 31.08 -2.40 7.18
N LEU A 132 30.38 -3.38 7.77
CA LEU A 132 31.01 -4.28 8.74
C LEU A 132 32.17 -5.06 8.11
N GLU A 133 33.25 -5.26 8.88
CA GLU A 133 34.40 -6.04 8.45
C GLU A 133 34.22 -7.51 8.85
N TYR A 134 34.37 -8.41 7.90
CA TYR A 134 34.30 -9.86 8.10
C TYR A 134 35.62 -10.51 7.71
N GLU A 135 35.99 -11.58 8.41
CA GLU A 135 37.19 -12.36 8.10
C GLU A 135 36.87 -13.87 8.15
N LEU A 136 37.51 -14.63 7.27
CA LEU A 136 37.28 -16.07 7.13
C LEU A 136 37.83 -16.77 8.37
N ASN A 137 37.03 -17.66 8.97
CA ASN A 137 37.51 -18.52 10.05
C ASN A 137 38.57 -19.50 9.53
N ALA A 138 39.41 -20.00 10.44
CA ALA A 138 40.43 -20.99 10.13
C ALA A 138 39.85 -22.31 9.53
N ASP A 139 38.54 -22.55 9.70
CA ASP A 139 37.82 -23.69 9.11
C ASP A 139 37.61 -23.57 7.59
N GLY A 140 37.80 -22.37 7.02
CA GLY A 140 37.57 -22.07 5.60
C GLY A 140 36.11 -22.19 5.14
N GLN A 141 35.16 -22.31 6.08
CA GLN A 141 33.74 -22.62 5.81
C GLN A 141 32.78 -21.61 6.44
N SER A 142 33.28 -20.71 7.30
CA SER A 142 32.46 -19.67 7.92
C SER A 142 33.24 -18.38 8.10
N TYR A 143 32.52 -17.27 8.29
CA TYR A 143 33.10 -15.97 8.64
C TYR A 143 32.84 -15.62 10.10
N TYR A 144 33.67 -14.73 10.63
CA TYR A 144 33.40 -14.02 11.87
C TYR A 144 33.39 -12.51 11.62
N VAL A 145 32.65 -11.77 12.45
CA VAL A 145 32.68 -10.30 12.41
C VAL A 145 33.98 -9.84 13.03
N LYS A 146 34.90 -9.31 12.23
CA LYS A 146 36.21 -8.84 12.69
C LYS A 146 36.14 -7.47 13.31
N GLY A 147 35.29 -6.59 12.80
CA GLY A 147 35.22 -5.22 13.27
C GLY A 147 34.07 -4.41 12.71
N ILE A 148 33.92 -3.19 13.23
CA ILE A 148 32.93 -2.22 12.73
C ILE A 148 33.20 -1.78 11.28
N GLY A 149 34.45 -1.90 10.81
CA GLY A 149 34.85 -1.51 9.45
C GLY A 149 34.53 -0.05 9.16
N THR A 150 33.77 0.19 8.09
CA THR A 150 33.30 1.53 7.67
C THR A 150 31.87 1.84 8.13
N ALA A 151 31.23 0.93 8.87
CA ALA A 151 29.86 1.13 9.34
C ALA A 151 29.78 2.36 10.27
N THR A 152 28.82 3.24 10.01
CA THR A 152 28.58 4.45 10.81
C THR A 152 27.30 4.38 11.64
N ALA A 153 26.49 3.35 11.42
CA ALA A 153 25.23 3.12 12.12
C ALA A 153 25.43 2.95 13.63
N THR A 154 24.43 3.38 14.41
CA THR A 154 24.40 3.18 15.87
C THR A 154 23.73 1.86 16.24
N GLU A 155 22.86 1.35 15.38
CA GLU A 155 22.27 0.02 15.48
C GLU A 155 22.91 -0.91 14.45
N ILE A 156 23.49 -2.01 14.92
CA ILE A 156 24.18 -2.98 14.08
C ILE A 156 23.29 -4.20 13.86
N VAL A 157 23.16 -4.63 12.62
CA VAL A 157 22.49 -5.86 12.22
C VAL A 157 23.55 -6.73 11.56
N ILE A 158 24.01 -7.78 12.25
CA ILE A 158 25.02 -8.69 11.70
C ILE A 158 24.37 -9.57 10.61
N ALA A 159 25.02 -9.72 9.46
CA ALA A 159 24.56 -10.63 8.41
C ALA A 159 24.65 -12.09 8.89
N SER A 160 23.66 -12.92 8.57
CA SER A 160 23.75 -14.37 8.82
C SER A 160 24.65 -15.07 7.79
N VAL A 161 24.85 -14.46 6.62
CA VAL A 161 25.67 -14.96 5.51
C VAL A 161 26.51 -13.82 4.94
N TYR A 162 27.79 -14.10 4.71
CA TYR A 162 28.73 -13.20 4.04
C TYR A 162 29.49 -13.96 2.95
N ASN A 163 29.50 -13.43 1.72
CA ASN A 163 30.07 -14.10 0.54
C ASN A 163 29.60 -15.55 0.35
N GLY A 164 28.31 -15.82 0.63
CA GLY A 164 27.71 -17.15 0.49
C GLY A 164 28.05 -18.15 1.60
N MET A 165 28.81 -17.76 2.63
CA MET A 165 29.14 -18.60 3.78
C MET A 165 28.54 -18.05 5.08
N PRO A 166 28.20 -18.91 6.04
CA PRO A 166 27.58 -18.49 7.29
C PRO A 166 28.53 -17.61 8.13
N VAL A 167 27.97 -16.61 8.80
CA VAL A 167 28.65 -15.85 9.85
C VAL A 167 28.32 -16.50 11.19
N THR A 168 29.33 -17.05 11.87
CA THR A 168 29.11 -17.97 13.01
C THR A 168 29.56 -17.40 14.35
N SER A 169 30.34 -16.32 14.34
CA SER A 169 30.90 -15.71 15.54
C SER A 169 31.27 -14.23 15.36
N ILE A 170 31.57 -13.58 16.49
CA ILE A 170 32.06 -12.20 16.56
C ILE A 170 33.48 -12.26 17.12
N GLY A 171 34.41 -11.59 16.47
CA GLY A 171 35.82 -11.55 16.83
C GLY A 171 36.06 -10.90 18.18
N GLU A 172 37.16 -11.29 18.82
CA GLU A 172 37.61 -10.63 20.04
C GLU A 172 37.79 -9.13 19.77
N ARG A 173 37.11 -8.29 20.57
CA ARG A 173 37.19 -6.82 20.48
C ARG A 173 36.68 -6.23 19.15
N ALA A 174 35.85 -6.95 18.38
CA ALA A 174 35.29 -6.44 17.12
C ALA A 174 34.58 -5.08 17.24
N PHE A 175 33.96 -4.82 18.39
CA PHE A 175 33.28 -3.56 18.69
C PHE A 175 33.89 -2.83 19.90
N PHE A 176 35.16 -3.14 20.24
CA PHE A 176 35.86 -2.45 21.32
C PHE A 176 36.07 -0.98 20.93
N ASP A 177 35.74 -0.05 21.83
CA ASP A 177 35.72 1.41 21.60
C ASP A 177 34.67 1.94 20.61
N CYS A 178 33.63 1.15 20.31
CA CYS A 178 32.49 1.61 19.52
C CYS A 178 31.42 2.28 20.41
N ASP A 179 31.76 3.39 21.06
CA ASP A 179 30.93 4.08 22.07
C ASP A 179 29.59 4.62 21.55
N ARG A 180 29.43 4.71 20.23
CA ARG A 180 28.20 5.18 19.56
C ARG A 180 27.12 4.11 19.43
N LEU A 181 27.45 2.85 19.65
CA LEU A 181 26.53 1.75 19.40
C LEU A 181 25.46 1.69 20.47
N THR A 182 24.21 1.58 20.03
CA THR A 182 23.02 1.50 20.89
C THR A 182 22.40 0.12 20.90
N SER A 183 22.55 -0.65 19.82
CA SER A 183 22.11 -2.06 19.73
C SER A 183 23.00 -2.86 18.78
N ILE A 184 23.12 -4.16 19.04
CA ILE A 184 23.71 -5.14 18.13
C ILE A 184 22.75 -6.33 18.01
N ASP A 185 22.10 -6.43 16.85
CA ASP A 185 21.17 -7.50 16.49
C ASP A 185 21.95 -8.65 15.85
N ILE A 186 22.22 -9.67 16.65
CA ILE A 186 22.87 -10.91 16.21
C ILE A 186 21.80 -11.76 15.49
N PRO A 187 22.04 -12.21 14.26
CA PRO A 187 21.11 -13.13 13.60
C PRO A 187 21.07 -14.44 14.39
N ASP A 188 19.91 -15.08 14.45
CA ASP A 188 19.84 -16.43 14.98
C ASP A 188 20.80 -17.32 14.19
N ARG A 189 21.46 -18.26 14.89
CA ARG A 189 22.43 -19.17 14.27
C ARG A 189 21.74 -19.92 13.13
N ALA A 190 21.98 -19.48 11.90
CA ALA A 190 21.50 -20.13 10.71
C ALA A 190 22.03 -21.58 10.69
N THR A 191 21.18 -22.53 11.06
CA THR A 191 21.20 -23.82 10.38
C THR A 191 21.02 -23.51 8.90
N LEU A 192 22.05 -23.84 8.12
CA LEU A 192 22.18 -23.61 6.67
C LEU A 192 20.81 -23.63 5.95
N PRO A 193 20.54 -22.71 5.01
CA PRO A 193 19.37 -22.82 4.16
C PRO A 193 19.47 -24.15 3.40
N SER A 194 18.65 -25.12 3.78
CA SER A 194 18.42 -26.28 2.94
C SER A 194 17.85 -25.74 1.63
N LEU A 195 18.63 -25.89 0.56
CA LEU A 195 18.19 -25.67 -0.82
C LEU A 195 16.73 -26.17 -0.97
N HIS A 196 15.78 -25.28 -1.23
CA HIS A 196 14.36 -25.59 -1.43
C HIS A 196 13.97 -25.22 -2.87
N PRO A 197 12.89 -25.74 -3.48
CA PRO A 197 12.31 -27.09 -3.49
C PRO A 197 12.32 -27.69 -4.92
N GLN A 198 12.23 -29.01 -5.05
CA GLN A 198 11.53 -29.60 -6.19
C GLN A 198 10.47 -30.54 -5.63
N ASN A 199 9.22 -30.19 -5.91
CA ASN A 199 8.06 -31.08 -5.81
C ASN A 199 8.44 -32.49 -6.25
N ASN A 200 8.22 -33.47 -5.37
CA ASN A 200 7.68 -34.74 -5.81
C ASN A 200 6.81 -35.30 -4.70
N TYR A 201 5.52 -35.34 -5.01
CA TYR A 201 4.49 -36.07 -4.31
C TYR A 201 4.98 -37.48 -3.95
N CYS A 202 4.77 -37.90 -2.72
CA CYS A 202 4.37 -39.29 -2.45
C CYS A 202 3.41 -39.30 -1.27
N THR A 203 2.14 -39.46 -1.62
CA THR A 203 1.09 -40.06 -0.80
C THR A 203 1.47 -41.50 -0.41
N LEU A 204 1.27 -41.79 0.89
CA LEU A 204 1.27 -43.08 1.61
C LEU A 204 2.52 -43.96 1.52
#